data_AF-A0A7Y5PE34-F1
#
_entry.id   AF-A0A7Y5PE34-F1
#
_cell.length_a   1.000
_cell.length_b   1.000
_cell.length_c   1.000
_cell.angle_alpha   90.00
_cell.angle_beta   90.00
_cell.angle_gamma   90.00
#
_symmetry.space_group_name_H-M   'P 1'
#
loop_
_entity.id
_entity.type
_entity.pdbx_description
1 polymer ?
#
loop_
_entity_poly.entity_id
_entity_poly.type
_entity_poly.pdbx_seq_one_letter_code
_entity_poly.pdbx_strand_id
1 'polypeptide(L)'
;MATTARPLEQTVDVETPELVLLSYSVAGVGSRVLAALTDYAICAVALIALVVALIALEPRVPSATPAGISWAAAVLILAQFAVLWGYYVLFEGLMDGQTPGKRIHRLRVVREGGFSVTFGASAVRNLVRFVDMQPVFFYLVGLGSILATRRGQRLGDLVAGTIVVREALRPPRAAAIAPSTALDASETPTLQTALSEDEFRVLDRFMERSAHLDPLRRGVLAGQLVERFATSLASDDRAPLTRLAALHQREQQARARGISSRGETGAGRERQALIAANLSRWNGFASQLAVAQKRGLRALAEDGVREFVAEYRAVAADLARLRTAAGGREVDELFHLARLVAGAHNLLYRDRRMPLRASLRFLVTDVPREVRRSAAPIALAATLLFLPALVAGVAVVRTPNLAAEMVPAGMLRRAEDGVRRARNGEGYIDDPQLFRPIMASSIVANNVQVSFAVFAGGITAGLLSALMLVANGLSLGSVTGLYVSKGIGPLLLAFVAPHGVLELFAICVAGGAGFLLAAALLVPGERTRRRALAENSRRAIRLVGASTVLLLAAGLIEGLVSPIEWWPIEGKLAVSGTTLALLVLYLRQGRARPAPSRIEPTHAELALGAVTAHRAP
;
A
#
# COMPACT_ATOMS: atom_id res chain seq x y z
N MET A 1 26.57 -37.27 -2.17
CA MET A 1 26.07 -36.04 -2.82
C MET A 1 25.15 -35.32 -1.85
N ALA A 2 25.65 -34.30 -1.15
CA ALA A 2 24.84 -33.51 -0.23
C ALA A 2 24.00 -32.52 -1.03
N THR A 3 22.69 -32.73 -1.07
CA THR A 3 21.70 -31.80 -1.61
C THR A 3 21.74 -30.54 -0.77
N THR A 4 22.41 -29.50 -1.28
CA THR A 4 22.32 -28.14 -0.73
C THR A 4 20.85 -27.71 -0.79
N ALA A 5 20.20 -27.69 0.36
CA ALA A 5 18.84 -27.17 0.50
C ALA A 5 18.81 -25.77 -0.12
N ARG A 6 18.02 -25.58 -1.18
CA ARG A 6 17.75 -24.23 -1.72
C ARG A 6 17.15 -23.40 -0.57
N PRO A 7 17.72 -22.24 -0.22
CA PRO A 7 17.08 -21.37 0.75
C PRO A 7 15.65 -21.06 0.26
N LEU A 8 14.65 -21.21 1.13
CA LEU A 8 13.23 -20.93 0.85
C LEU A 8 12.96 -19.42 0.68
N GLU A 9 14.00 -18.60 0.64
CA GLU A 9 13.91 -17.15 0.50
C GLU A 9 13.85 -16.78 -0.98
N GLN A 10 12.69 -16.27 -1.40
CA GLN A 10 12.53 -15.66 -2.71
C GLN A 10 13.17 -14.28 -2.69
N THR A 11 14.12 -14.02 -3.58
CA THR A 11 14.70 -12.70 -3.79
C THR A 11 14.19 -12.09 -5.10
N VAL A 12 14.05 -10.76 -5.13
CA VAL A 12 13.79 -9.98 -6.34
C VAL A 12 14.91 -8.99 -6.53
N ASP A 13 15.57 -9.11 -7.68
CA ASP A 13 16.63 -8.21 -8.08
C ASP A 13 16.03 -7.04 -8.86
N VAL A 14 16.40 -5.84 -8.46
CA VAL A 14 16.00 -4.59 -9.07
C VAL A 14 17.27 -3.86 -9.48
N GLU A 15 17.42 -3.62 -10.77
CA GLU A 15 18.52 -2.83 -11.31
C GLU A 15 18.17 -1.33 -11.22
N THR A 16 19.01 -0.56 -10.53
CA THR A 16 18.86 0.90 -10.50
C THR A 16 19.48 1.53 -11.77
N PRO A 17 19.14 2.79 -12.12
CA PRO A 17 19.75 3.53 -13.23
C PRO A 17 21.29 3.59 -13.16
N GLU A 18 21.85 3.48 -11.96
CA GLU A 18 23.28 3.41 -11.68
C GLU A 18 23.88 2.01 -11.89
N LEU A 19 23.11 1.08 -12.49
CA LEU A 19 23.47 -0.32 -12.76
C LEU A 19 23.81 -1.12 -11.50
N VAL A 20 23.22 -0.73 -10.36
CA VAL A 20 23.37 -1.47 -9.11
C VAL A 20 22.16 -2.37 -8.93
N LEU A 21 22.40 -3.67 -8.83
CA LEU A 21 21.36 -4.65 -8.47
C LEU A 21 21.09 -4.55 -6.96
N LEU A 22 19.87 -4.16 -6.60
CA LEU A 22 19.33 -4.27 -5.26
C LEU A 22 18.54 -5.58 -5.17
N SER A 23 18.99 -6.51 -4.32
CA SER A 23 18.26 -7.76 -4.07
C SER A 23 17.43 -7.62 -2.83
N TYR A 24 16.12 -7.73 -3.00
CA TYR A 24 15.18 -7.68 -1.90
C TYR A 24 14.71 -9.10 -1.57
N SER A 25 14.74 -9.48 -0.30
CA SER A 25 14.02 -10.67 0.15
C SER A 25 12.52 -10.38 0.16
N VAL A 26 11.76 -11.16 -0.61
CA VAL A 26 10.31 -11.02 -0.70
C VAL A 26 9.70 -11.44 0.64
N ALA A 27 8.80 -10.61 1.16
CA ALA A 27 8.10 -10.92 2.40
C ALA A 27 7.21 -12.15 2.23
N GLY A 28 7.54 -13.24 2.94
CA GLY A 28 6.74 -14.45 2.96
C GLY A 28 5.34 -14.24 3.54
N VAL A 29 4.41 -15.14 3.19
CA VAL A 29 2.99 -15.06 3.57
C VAL A 29 2.79 -14.83 5.07
N GLY A 30 3.47 -15.62 5.92
CA GLY A 30 3.32 -15.52 7.37
C GLY A 30 3.68 -14.14 7.93
N SER A 31 4.77 -13.53 7.45
CA SER A 31 5.16 -12.17 7.89
C SER A 31 4.14 -11.11 7.47
N ARG A 32 3.52 -11.27 6.30
CA ARG A 32 2.46 -10.35 5.82
C ARG A 32 1.19 -10.48 6.66
N VAL A 33 0.82 -11.72 7.01
CA VAL A 33 -0.35 -11.99 7.87
C VAL A 33 -0.14 -11.39 9.25
N LEU A 34 1.04 -11.60 9.87
CA LEU A 34 1.37 -10.99 11.16
C LEU A 34 1.32 -9.46 11.11
N ALA A 35 1.88 -8.84 10.07
CA ALA A 35 1.79 -7.39 9.88
C ALA A 35 0.34 -6.91 9.76
N ALA A 36 -0.50 -7.61 8.99
CA ALA A 36 -1.91 -7.29 8.84
C ALA A 36 -2.69 -7.45 10.15
N LEU A 37 -2.43 -8.50 10.95
CA LEU A 37 -3.05 -8.71 12.26
C LEU A 37 -2.67 -7.59 13.23
N THR A 38 -1.40 -7.16 13.24
CA THR A 38 -0.96 -6.01 14.05
C THR A 38 -1.64 -4.72 13.61
N ASP A 39 -1.73 -4.45 12.31
CA ASP A 39 -2.46 -3.29 11.79
C ASP A 39 -3.95 -3.34 12.16
N TYR A 40 -4.59 -4.52 12.09
CA TYR A 40 -5.97 -4.71 12.50
C TYR A 40 -6.19 -4.48 13.99
N ALA A 41 -5.28 -4.96 14.84
CA ALA A 41 -5.32 -4.69 16.29
C ALA A 41 -5.20 -3.19 16.58
N ILE A 42 -4.29 -2.48 15.90
CA ILE A 42 -4.13 -1.02 16.03
C ILE A 42 -5.42 -0.30 15.62
N CYS A 43 -6.02 -0.69 14.49
CA CYS A 43 -7.28 -0.12 14.02
C CYS A 43 -8.44 -0.39 15.01
N ALA A 44 -8.53 -1.61 15.55
CA ALA A 44 -9.56 -1.98 16.51
C ALA A 44 -9.42 -1.19 17.81
N VAL A 45 -8.21 -1.09 18.36
CA VAL A 45 -7.93 -0.29 19.57
C VAL A 45 -8.26 1.18 19.33
N ALA A 46 -7.91 1.75 18.18
CA ALA A 46 -8.24 3.14 17.86
C ALA A 46 -9.76 3.39 17.80
N LEU A 47 -10.53 2.46 17.20
CA LEU A 47 -11.98 2.55 17.16
C LEU A 47 -12.62 2.35 18.54
N ILE A 48 -12.13 1.40 19.34
CA ILE A 48 -12.60 1.19 20.72
C ILE A 48 -12.29 2.43 21.57
N ALA A 49 -11.09 2.99 21.47
CA ALA A 49 -10.71 4.20 22.17
C ALA A 49 -11.59 5.40 21.78
N LEU A 50 -11.97 5.52 20.51
CA LEU A 50 -12.92 6.53 20.05
C LEU A 50 -14.31 6.31 20.68
N VAL A 51 -14.82 5.07 20.70
CA VAL A 51 -16.09 4.73 21.37
C VAL A 51 -16.04 5.10 22.85
N VAL A 52 -14.97 4.69 23.57
CA VAL A 52 -14.78 5.01 24.99
C VAL A 52 -14.70 6.52 25.22
N ALA A 53 -13.99 7.26 24.34
CA ALA A 53 -13.91 8.70 24.42
C ALA A 53 -15.30 9.35 24.27
N LEU A 54 -16.09 8.94 23.27
CA LEU A 54 -17.44 9.46 23.06
C LEU A 54 -18.36 9.18 24.25
N ILE A 55 -18.29 7.99 24.85
CA ILE A 55 -19.03 7.65 26.08
C ILE A 55 -18.55 8.49 27.26
N ALA A 56 -17.23 8.70 27.43
CA ALA A 56 -16.68 9.50 28.52
C ALA A 56 -16.99 11.01 28.39
N LEU A 57 -17.35 11.48 27.18
CA LEU A 57 -17.80 12.83 26.90
C LEU A 57 -19.30 13.03 27.24
N GLU A 58 -20.09 11.95 27.32
CA GLU A 58 -21.54 11.99 27.59
C GLU A 58 -21.90 12.72 28.91
N PRO A 59 -21.23 12.48 30.05
CA PRO A 59 -21.57 13.17 31.31
C PRO A 59 -21.22 14.66 31.32
N ARG A 60 -20.39 15.12 30.37
CA ARG A 60 -19.93 16.51 30.27
C ARG A 60 -20.80 17.37 29.36
N VAL A 61 -21.75 16.76 28.66
CA VAL A 61 -22.74 17.44 27.82
C VAL A 61 -24.08 17.36 28.57
N PRO A 62 -24.52 18.44 29.25
CA PRO A 62 -25.77 18.42 30.00
C PRO A 62 -26.90 18.13 29.02
N SER A 63 -27.59 17.00 29.22
CA SER A 63 -28.48 16.33 28.27
C SER A 63 -27.75 15.70 27.06
N ALA A 64 -27.51 14.39 27.12
CA ALA A 64 -27.33 13.57 25.93
C ALA A 64 -28.66 13.56 25.16
N THR A 65 -28.96 14.67 24.48
CA THR A 65 -30.11 14.77 23.61
C THR A 65 -30.03 13.64 22.59
N PRO A 66 -31.15 13.07 22.14
CA PRO A 66 -31.10 12.02 21.12
C PRO A 66 -30.42 12.50 19.81
N ALA A 67 -30.33 13.82 19.59
CA ALA A 67 -29.52 14.44 18.55
C ALA A 67 -28.00 14.26 18.78
N GLY A 68 -27.51 14.45 20.01
CA GLY A 68 -26.11 14.22 20.38
C GLY A 68 -25.66 12.78 20.17
N ILE A 69 -26.49 11.80 20.54
CA ILE A 69 -26.25 10.37 20.29
C ILE A 69 -26.11 10.11 18.79
N SER A 70 -26.94 10.77 17.98
CA SER A 70 -26.94 10.58 16.53
C SER A 70 -25.71 11.16 15.85
N TRP A 71 -25.23 12.32 16.30
CA TRP A 71 -23.94 12.87 15.86
C TRP A 71 -22.77 11.98 16.28
N ALA A 72 -22.77 11.43 17.50
CA ALA A 72 -21.75 10.50 17.95
C ALA A 72 -21.71 9.23 17.07
N ALA A 73 -22.88 8.66 16.76
CA ALA A 73 -22.99 7.53 15.85
C ALA A 73 -22.52 7.85 14.42
N ALA A 74 -22.84 9.03 13.90
CA ALA A 74 -22.34 9.49 12.59
C ALA A 74 -20.81 9.60 12.56
N VAL A 75 -20.21 10.18 13.61
CA VAL A 75 -18.74 10.25 13.78
C VAL A 75 -18.14 8.85 13.81
N LEU A 76 -18.77 7.90 14.52
CA LEU A 76 -18.31 6.51 14.56
C LEU A 76 -18.36 5.84 13.18
N ILE A 77 -19.44 6.03 12.42
CA ILE A 77 -19.58 5.47 11.06
C ILE A 77 -18.49 6.05 10.15
N LEU A 78 -18.29 7.37 10.15
CA LEU A 78 -17.27 8.02 9.34
C LEU A 78 -15.86 7.62 9.76
N ALA A 79 -15.59 7.50 11.07
CA ALA A 79 -14.31 7.05 11.60
C ALA A 79 -14.03 5.59 11.22
N GLN A 80 -15.02 4.70 11.34
CA GLN A 80 -14.92 3.31 10.92
C GLN A 80 -14.61 3.23 9.41
N PHE A 81 -15.33 3.99 8.58
CA PHE A 81 -15.07 4.06 7.16
C PHE A 81 -13.64 4.56 6.86
N ALA A 82 -13.21 5.66 7.49
CA ALA A 82 -11.89 6.25 7.31
C ALA A 82 -10.76 5.30 7.78
N VAL A 83 -10.96 4.57 8.88
CA VAL A 83 -9.99 3.58 9.35
C VAL A 83 -9.94 2.38 8.40
N LEU A 84 -11.09 1.85 7.98
CA LEU A 84 -11.14 0.69 7.09
C LEU A 84 -10.51 0.99 5.72
N TRP A 85 -10.84 2.13 5.11
CA TRP A 85 -10.42 2.46 3.74
C TRP A 85 -9.20 3.36 3.67
N GLY A 86 -9.05 4.29 4.61
CA GLY A 86 -8.02 5.32 4.59
C GLY A 86 -6.72 4.94 5.30
N TYR A 87 -6.75 4.10 6.35
CA TYR A 87 -5.57 3.80 7.18
C TYR A 87 -4.36 3.34 6.34
N TYR A 88 -4.54 2.30 5.53
CA TYR A 88 -3.44 1.75 4.74
C TYR A 88 -2.96 2.73 3.68
N VAL A 89 -3.89 3.44 3.02
CA VAL A 89 -3.55 4.44 2.00
C VAL A 89 -2.72 5.56 2.59
N LEU A 90 -3.18 6.09 3.73
CA LEU A 90 -2.59 7.21 4.45
C LEU A 90 -1.19 6.85 4.95
N PHE A 91 -1.07 5.76 5.73
CA PHE A 91 0.22 5.40 6.32
C PHE A 91 1.22 4.98 5.25
N GLU A 92 0.85 4.18 4.26
CA GLU A 92 1.79 3.78 3.21
C GLU A 92 2.20 4.95 2.32
N GLY A 93 1.29 5.90 2.07
CA GLY A 93 1.61 7.10 1.30
C GLY A 93 2.49 8.09 2.07
N LEU A 94 2.30 8.22 3.39
CA LEU A 94 3.05 9.16 4.25
C LEU A 94 4.37 8.58 4.77
N MET A 95 4.42 7.27 5.04
CA MET A 95 5.53 6.56 5.68
C MET A 95 6.25 5.64 4.68
N ASP A 96 6.35 6.07 3.43
CA ASP A 96 7.21 5.46 2.41
C ASP A 96 6.99 3.93 2.22
N GLY A 97 5.72 3.54 2.17
CA GLY A 97 5.28 2.16 1.97
C GLY A 97 5.16 1.31 3.23
N GLN A 98 5.18 1.93 4.41
CA GLN A 98 5.03 1.23 5.69
C GLN A 98 3.74 1.63 6.42
N THR A 99 2.99 0.64 6.89
CA THR A 99 2.01 0.81 7.96
C THR A 99 2.70 0.58 9.32
N PRO A 100 2.14 1.05 10.44
CA PRO A 100 2.65 0.73 11.78
C PRO A 100 2.92 -0.77 12.00
N GLY A 101 1.99 -1.65 11.63
CA GLY A 101 2.18 -3.10 11.70
C GLY A 101 3.29 -3.60 10.79
N LYS A 102 3.33 -3.16 9.52
CA LYS A 102 4.45 -3.50 8.62
C LYS A 102 5.79 -3.02 9.19
N ARG A 103 5.85 -1.86 9.81
CA ARG A 103 7.06 -1.32 10.43
C ARG A 103 7.53 -2.18 11.60
N ILE A 104 6.62 -2.61 12.47
CA ILE A 104 6.91 -3.53 13.59
C ILE A 104 7.48 -4.85 13.04
N HIS A 105 6.85 -5.40 11.99
CA HIS A 105 7.27 -6.65 11.36
C HIS A 105 8.36 -6.48 10.30
N ARG A 106 8.95 -5.28 10.19
CA ARG A 106 10.09 -4.98 9.32
C ARG A 106 9.79 -5.29 7.86
N LEU A 107 8.62 -4.88 7.40
CA LEU A 107 8.15 -5.02 6.04
C LEU A 107 8.00 -3.64 5.40
N ARG A 108 8.26 -3.57 4.10
CA ARG A 108 8.09 -2.35 3.33
C ARG A 108 7.53 -2.67 1.95
N VAL A 109 6.75 -1.73 1.44
CA VAL A 109 6.18 -1.81 0.09
C VAL A 109 6.99 -0.93 -0.83
N VAL A 110 7.46 -1.50 -1.93
CA VAL A 110 8.24 -0.81 -2.96
C VAL A 110 7.61 -1.07 -4.33
N ARG A 111 7.80 -0.16 -5.28
CA ARG A 111 7.42 -0.39 -6.68
C ARG A 111 8.33 -1.44 -7.30
N GLU A 112 7.93 -2.04 -8.43
CA GLU A 112 8.73 -3.06 -9.12
C GLU A 112 10.16 -2.61 -9.49
N GLY A 113 10.41 -1.30 -9.59
CA GLY A 113 11.74 -0.71 -9.79
C GLY A 113 12.47 -0.30 -8.50
N GLY A 114 12.05 -0.79 -7.32
CA GLY A 114 12.69 -0.49 -6.03
C GLY A 114 12.35 0.90 -5.47
N PHE A 115 11.65 1.73 -6.25
CA PHE A 115 11.19 3.06 -5.84
C PHE A 115 10.16 3.02 -4.71
N SER A 116 10.11 4.11 -3.95
CA SER A 116 9.05 4.42 -2.99
C SER A 116 7.66 4.32 -3.61
N VAL A 117 6.69 3.85 -2.82
CA VAL A 117 5.30 3.80 -3.25
C VAL A 117 4.73 5.22 -3.28
N THR A 118 4.01 5.57 -4.35
CA THR A 118 3.29 6.84 -4.42
C THR A 118 1.95 6.73 -3.70
N PHE A 119 1.38 7.87 -3.29
CA PHE A 119 0.04 7.88 -2.69
C PHE A 119 -1.01 7.26 -3.62
N GLY A 120 -0.90 7.54 -4.93
CA GLY A 120 -1.73 6.91 -5.95
C GLY A 120 -1.56 5.39 -5.99
N ALA A 121 -0.32 4.88 -6.11
CA ALA A 121 -0.08 3.44 -6.11
C ALA A 121 -0.57 2.75 -4.81
N SER A 122 -0.41 3.42 -3.67
CA SER A 122 -0.95 2.99 -2.37
C SER A 122 -2.49 2.95 -2.36
N ALA A 123 -3.16 3.99 -2.86
CA ALA A 123 -4.60 4.02 -2.96
C ALA A 123 -5.12 2.86 -3.82
N VAL A 124 -4.53 2.65 -4.99
CA VAL A 124 -4.91 1.62 -5.95
C VAL A 124 -4.86 0.22 -5.36
N ARG A 125 -3.71 -0.16 -4.80
CA ARG A 125 -3.56 -1.50 -4.22
C ARG A 125 -4.49 -1.73 -3.03
N ASN A 126 -4.80 -0.69 -2.27
CA ASN A 126 -5.67 -0.79 -1.09
C ASN A 126 -7.15 -0.72 -1.45
N LEU A 127 -7.52 -0.14 -2.60
CA LEU A 127 -8.85 -0.26 -3.18
C LEU A 127 -9.10 -1.68 -3.69
N VAL A 128 -8.13 -2.27 -4.40
CA VAL A 128 -8.19 -3.67 -4.85
C VAL A 128 -8.20 -4.67 -3.68
N ARG A 129 -7.79 -4.22 -2.48
CA ARG A 129 -7.88 -5.04 -1.26
C ARG A 129 -9.30 -5.54 -1.01
N PHE A 130 -10.33 -4.79 -1.39
CA PHE A 130 -11.71 -5.26 -1.29
C PHE A 130 -11.95 -6.59 -2.01
N VAL A 131 -11.28 -6.80 -3.15
CA VAL A 131 -11.31 -8.06 -3.91
C VAL A 131 -10.41 -9.10 -3.28
N ASP A 132 -9.21 -8.71 -2.83
CA ASP A 132 -8.30 -9.61 -2.12
C ASP A 132 -8.96 -10.23 -0.88
N MET A 133 -9.87 -9.49 -0.23
CA MET A 133 -10.60 -9.87 0.99
C MET A 133 -11.72 -10.88 0.75
N GLN A 134 -12.05 -11.24 -0.50
CA GLN A 134 -13.16 -12.14 -0.81
C GLN A 134 -12.78 -13.63 -0.65
N PRO A 135 -13.75 -14.49 -0.24
CA PRO A 135 -15.02 -14.14 0.40
C PRO A 135 -14.74 -13.45 1.74
N VAL A 136 -15.55 -12.43 2.06
CA VAL A 136 -15.33 -11.45 3.14
C VAL A 136 -14.69 -12.07 4.39
N PHE A 137 -13.68 -11.39 4.93
CA PHE A 137 -12.84 -11.78 6.09
C PHE A 137 -11.75 -12.82 5.85
N PHE A 138 -11.87 -13.71 4.87
CA PHE A 138 -10.92 -14.82 4.71
C PHE A 138 -9.69 -14.51 3.86
N TYR A 139 -9.67 -13.39 3.12
CA TYR A 139 -8.55 -13.00 2.27
C TYR A 139 -8.10 -14.07 1.25
N LEU A 140 -9.00 -15.00 0.86
CA LEU A 140 -8.63 -16.16 0.06
C LEU A 140 -8.09 -15.77 -1.32
N VAL A 141 -8.68 -14.77 -1.97
CA VAL A 141 -8.19 -14.25 -3.26
C VAL A 141 -6.80 -13.62 -3.11
N GLY A 142 -6.59 -12.84 -2.05
CA GLY A 142 -5.29 -12.24 -1.75
C GLY A 142 -4.21 -13.29 -1.48
N LEU A 143 -4.54 -14.32 -0.69
CA LEU A 143 -3.64 -15.42 -0.40
C LEU A 143 -3.34 -16.27 -1.65
N GLY A 144 -4.37 -16.62 -2.42
CA GLY A 144 -4.24 -17.37 -3.66
C GLY A 144 -3.38 -16.65 -4.70
N SER A 145 -3.54 -15.33 -4.85
CA SER A 145 -2.71 -14.53 -5.77
C SER A 145 -1.25 -14.46 -5.33
N ILE A 146 -0.97 -14.34 -4.02
CA ILE A 146 0.40 -14.40 -3.49
C ILE A 146 1.04 -15.75 -3.81
N LEU A 147 0.31 -16.86 -3.60
CA LEU A 147 0.81 -18.21 -3.87
C LEU A 147 1.01 -18.49 -5.36
N ALA A 148 0.14 -17.93 -6.21
CA ALA A 148 0.20 -18.11 -7.66
C ALA A 148 1.31 -17.27 -8.34
N THR A 149 1.80 -16.21 -7.68
CA THR A 149 2.75 -15.27 -8.28
C THR A 149 4.18 -15.54 -7.81
N ARG A 150 5.13 -15.61 -8.75
CA ARG A 150 6.56 -15.84 -8.46
C ARG A 150 7.20 -14.82 -7.51
N ARG A 151 6.67 -13.58 -7.48
CA ARG A 151 7.12 -12.47 -6.63
C ARG A 151 6.27 -12.31 -5.36
N GLY A 152 5.38 -13.26 -5.06
CA GLY A 152 4.51 -13.21 -3.89
C GLY A 152 3.60 -11.98 -3.83
N GLN A 153 3.05 -11.54 -4.96
CA GLN A 153 2.22 -10.33 -5.05
C GLN A 153 0.73 -10.69 -4.88
N ARG A 154 0.00 -9.92 -4.06
CA ARG A 154 -1.48 -9.98 -4.07
C ARG A 154 -2.04 -9.27 -5.31
N LEU A 155 -3.32 -9.44 -5.59
CA LEU A 155 -4.00 -8.81 -6.72
C LEU A 155 -3.81 -7.29 -6.74
N GLY A 156 -3.95 -6.63 -5.59
CA GLY A 156 -3.71 -5.19 -5.50
C GLY A 156 -2.26 -4.78 -5.78
N ASP A 157 -1.30 -5.62 -5.42
CA ASP A 157 0.12 -5.37 -5.68
C ASP A 157 0.45 -5.52 -7.17
N LEU A 158 -0.20 -6.45 -7.87
CA LEU A 158 -0.09 -6.63 -9.33
C LEU A 158 -0.66 -5.43 -10.09
N VAL A 159 -1.83 -4.94 -9.68
CA VAL A 159 -2.50 -3.79 -10.32
C VAL A 159 -1.70 -2.50 -10.08
N ALA A 160 -1.12 -2.33 -8.89
CA ALA A 160 -0.33 -1.15 -8.56
C ALA A 160 1.15 -1.23 -8.99
N GLY A 161 1.63 -2.39 -9.45
CA GLY A 161 3.04 -2.59 -9.79
C GLY A 161 3.96 -2.46 -8.57
N THR A 162 3.57 -3.07 -7.45
CA THR A 162 4.30 -3.03 -6.18
C THR A 162 4.66 -4.43 -5.69
N ILE A 163 5.67 -4.53 -4.85
CA ILE A 163 6.09 -5.74 -4.14
C ILE A 163 6.29 -5.42 -2.66
N VAL A 164 6.11 -6.41 -1.78
CA VAL A 164 6.41 -6.26 -0.35
C VAL A 164 7.69 -7.01 -0.03
N VAL A 165 8.64 -6.29 0.53
CA VAL A 165 9.98 -6.75 0.82
C VAL A 165 10.21 -6.76 2.32
N ARG A 166 11.02 -7.71 2.79
CA ARG A 166 11.47 -7.74 4.18
C ARG A 166 12.66 -6.80 4.34
N GLU A 167 12.59 -5.99 5.37
CA GLU A 167 13.69 -5.19 5.86
C GLU A 167 14.50 -6.08 6.83
N ALA A 168 15.57 -6.69 6.32
CA ALA A 168 16.44 -7.57 7.09
C ALA A 168 17.24 -6.77 8.14
N LEU A 169 16.63 -6.50 9.30
CA LEU A 169 17.31 -5.74 10.36
C LEU A 169 18.32 -6.62 11.11
N ARG A 170 19.60 -6.42 10.81
CA ARG A 170 20.65 -6.35 11.82
C ARG A 170 21.17 -4.90 11.87
N PRO A 171 21.18 -4.23 13.02
CA PRO A 171 22.05 -3.08 13.18
C PRO A 171 23.49 -3.55 12.98
N PRO A 172 24.39 -2.77 12.36
CA PRO A 172 25.81 -3.10 12.40
C PRO A 172 26.14 -3.30 13.88
N ARG A 173 26.67 -4.47 14.24
CA ARG A 173 27.27 -4.64 15.55
C ARG A 173 28.40 -3.62 15.53
N ALA A 174 28.18 -2.46 16.16
CA ALA A 174 29.28 -1.58 16.51
C ALA A 174 30.23 -2.52 17.24
N ALA A 175 31.36 -2.84 16.61
CA ALA A 175 32.43 -3.47 17.32
C ALA A 175 32.67 -2.52 18.48
N ALA A 176 32.17 -2.89 19.67
CA ALA A 176 32.54 -2.22 20.88
C ALA A 176 34.04 -2.47 20.93
N ILE A 177 34.80 -1.51 20.42
CA ILE A 177 36.21 -1.39 20.71
C ILE A 177 36.19 -1.11 22.21
N ALA A 178 36.13 -2.18 23.00
CA ALA A 178 36.42 -2.11 24.41
C ALA A 178 37.80 -1.45 24.48
N PRO A 179 37.99 -0.41 25.32
CA PRO A 179 39.31 0.13 25.57
C PRO A 179 40.21 -1.05 25.92
N SER A 180 41.25 -1.26 25.12
CA SER A 180 42.23 -2.32 25.34
C SER A 180 42.81 -2.14 26.73
N THR A 181 42.36 -2.92 27.72
CA THR A 181 43.17 -3.15 28.90
C THR A 181 44.43 -3.83 28.40
N ALA A 182 45.56 -3.16 28.63
CA ALA A 182 46.88 -3.59 28.21
C ALA A 182 47.11 -5.06 28.55
N LEU A 183 47.27 -5.89 27.52
CA LEU A 183 47.81 -7.24 27.63
C LEU A 183 49.05 -7.29 26.72
N ASP A 184 50.18 -7.43 27.41
CA ASP A 184 51.54 -7.82 27.04
C ASP A 184 52.07 -7.51 25.63
N ALA A 185 53.09 -6.65 25.60
CA ALA A 185 53.91 -6.24 24.47
C ALA A 185 54.85 -7.35 23.90
N SER A 186 54.51 -8.63 24.08
CA SER A 186 55.34 -9.78 23.65
C SER A 186 54.75 -10.62 22.51
N GLU A 187 53.58 -10.27 21.96
CA GLU A 187 53.05 -10.99 20.79
C GLU A 187 53.52 -10.33 19.48
N THR A 188 54.32 -11.07 18.71
CA THR A 188 54.71 -10.71 17.34
C THR A 188 53.45 -10.48 16.51
N PRO A 189 53.36 -9.40 15.70
CA PRO A 189 52.16 -9.13 14.91
C PRO A 189 52.01 -10.20 13.83
N THR A 190 51.14 -11.17 14.08
CA THR A 190 50.76 -12.18 13.10
C THR A 190 49.88 -11.52 12.04
N LEU A 191 50.28 -11.61 10.78
CA LEU A 191 49.56 -11.04 9.63
C LEU A 191 48.25 -11.78 9.29
N GLN A 192 48.02 -12.94 9.92
CA GLN A 192 46.84 -13.78 9.72
C GLN A 192 46.26 -14.25 11.06
N THR A 193 44.94 -14.47 11.10
CA THR A 193 44.27 -15.09 12.25
C THR A 193 44.70 -16.56 12.40
N ALA A 194 44.48 -17.14 13.57
CA ALA A 194 44.82 -18.53 13.86
C ALA A 194 43.77 -19.51 13.28
N LEU A 195 42.53 -19.07 13.08
CA LEU A 195 41.44 -19.86 12.50
C LEU A 195 40.98 -19.31 11.16
N SER A 196 40.64 -20.19 10.22
CA SER A 196 39.91 -19.82 9.00
C SER A 196 38.50 -19.33 9.35
N GLU A 197 37.84 -18.67 8.38
CA GLU A 197 36.48 -18.14 8.57
C GLU A 197 35.47 -19.22 8.99
N ASP A 198 35.52 -20.40 8.37
CA ASP A 198 34.57 -21.48 8.68
C ASP A 198 34.87 -22.13 10.02
N GLU A 199 36.14 -22.23 10.41
CA GLU A 199 36.55 -22.70 11.74
C GLU A 199 36.09 -21.74 12.84
N PHE A 200 36.27 -20.43 12.62
CA PHE A 200 35.82 -19.41 13.57
C PHE A 200 34.29 -19.41 13.72
N ARG A 201 33.51 -19.59 12.64
CA ARG A 201 32.04 -19.71 12.74
C ARG A 201 31.58 -20.92 13.55
N VAL A 202 32.30 -22.03 13.47
CA VAL A 202 32.00 -23.23 14.27
C VAL A 202 32.24 -22.92 15.75
N LEU A 203 33.37 -22.28 16.06
CA LEU A 203 33.71 -21.84 17.41
C LEU A 203 32.70 -20.82 17.95
N ASP A 204 32.36 -19.79 17.17
CA ASP A 204 31.45 -18.70 17.54
C ASP A 204 30.04 -19.23 17.87
N ARG A 205 29.48 -20.10 17.00
CA ARG A 205 28.19 -20.75 17.26
C ARG A 205 28.22 -21.65 18.50
N PHE A 206 29.32 -22.35 18.72
CA PHE A 206 29.46 -23.18 19.91
C PHE A 206 29.48 -22.31 21.16
N MET A 207 30.27 -21.23 21.18
CA MET A 207 30.37 -20.32 22.32
C MET A 207 29.03 -19.65 22.65
N GLU A 208 28.30 -19.15 21.65
CA GLU A 208 26.96 -18.56 21.82
C GLU A 208 25.95 -19.53 22.46
N ARG A 209 26.03 -20.82 22.10
CA ARG A 209 25.07 -21.84 22.56
C ARG A 209 25.56 -22.61 23.78
N SER A 210 26.84 -22.52 24.14
CA SER A 210 27.49 -23.34 25.16
C SER A 210 26.79 -23.27 26.52
N ALA A 211 26.35 -22.08 26.93
CA ALA A 211 25.64 -21.85 28.18
C ALA A 211 24.27 -22.56 28.26
N HIS A 212 23.65 -22.85 27.12
CA HIS A 212 22.33 -23.49 27.02
C HIS A 212 22.40 -25.01 26.75
N LEU A 213 23.60 -25.58 26.60
CA LEU A 213 23.79 -27.01 26.36
C LEU A 213 23.80 -27.79 27.68
N ASP A 214 23.34 -29.03 27.63
CA ASP A 214 23.51 -30.01 28.71
C ASP A 214 24.99 -30.13 29.13
N PRO A 215 25.33 -30.18 30.44
CA PRO A 215 26.71 -30.15 30.91
C PRO A 215 27.60 -31.28 30.37
N LEU A 216 27.06 -32.50 30.22
CA LEU A 216 27.82 -33.64 29.71
C LEU A 216 28.11 -33.48 28.22
N ARG A 217 27.09 -33.09 27.42
CA ARG A 217 27.26 -32.85 25.97
C ARG A 217 28.17 -31.65 25.68
N ARG A 218 28.10 -30.61 26.52
CA ARG A 218 28.98 -29.44 26.45
C ARG A 218 30.44 -29.84 26.60
N GLY A 219 30.75 -30.72 27.56
CA GLY A 219 32.10 -31.25 27.78
C GLY A 219 32.63 -32.05 26.58
N VAL A 220 31.80 -32.95 26.02
CA VAL A 220 32.17 -33.75 24.84
C VAL A 220 32.44 -32.88 23.62
N LEU A 221 31.54 -31.92 23.32
CA LEU A 221 31.70 -31.00 22.18
C LEU A 221 32.90 -30.07 22.36
N ALA A 222 33.16 -29.59 23.59
CA ALA A 222 34.35 -28.81 23.89
C ALA A 222 35.62 -29.62 23.66
N GLY A 223 35.65 -30.90 24.07
CA GLY A 223 36.77 -31.81 23.81
C GLY A 223 37.04 -31.99 22.31
N GLN A 224 36.00 -32.26 21.52
CA GLN A 224 36.11 -32.41 20.06
C GLN A 224 36.63 -31.14 19.37
N LEU A 225 36.20 -29.96 19.82
CA LEU A 225 36.67 -28.68 19.28
C LEU A 225 38.11 -28.37 19.70
N VAL A 226 38.52 -28.74 20.92
CA VAL A 226 39.92 -28.62 21.35
C VAL A 226 40.83 -29.50 20.52
N GLU A 227 40.42 -30.73 20.22
CA GLU A 227 41.17 -31.64 19.34
C GLU A 227 41.24 -31.09 17.90
N ARG A 228 40.12 -30.60 17.38
CA ARG A 228 40.04 -30.00 16.04
C ARG A 228 40.90 -28.74 15.88
N PHE A 229 41.00 -27.92 16.93
CA PHE A 229 41.76 -26.66 16.92
C PHE A 229 43.11 -26.78 17.64
N ALA A 230 43.62 -28.00 17.83
CA ALA A 230 44.85 -28.25 18.60
C ALA A 230 46.06 -27.45 18.09
N THR A 231 46.16 -27.22 16.78
CA THR A 231 47.24 -26.44 16.15
C THR A 231 47.14 -24.93 16.38
N SER A 232 45.96 -24.43 16.72
CA SER A 232 45.69 -23.00 16.96
C SER A 232 45.49 -22.67 18.43
N LEU A 233 45.52 -23.68 19.31
CA LEU A 233 45.36 -23.55 20.76
C LEU A 233 46.71 -23.55 21.47
N ALA A 234 46.85 -22.73 22.51
CA ALA A 234 47.99 -22.82 23.41
C ALA A 234 47.98 -24.17 24.16
N SER A 235 49.15 -24.76 24.33
CA SER A 235 49.39 -25.92 25.19
C SER A 235 49.37 -25.47 26.65
N ASP A 236 48.26 -25.73 27.32
CA ASP A 236 47.98 -25.32 28.70
C ASP A 236 46.97 -26.32 29.30
N ASP A 237 47.08 -26.58 30.61
CA ASP A 237 46.25 -27.51 31.40
C ASP A 237 44.86 -26.96 31.77
N ARG A 238 44.50 -25.75 31.30
CA ARG A 238 43.16 -25.20 31.47
C ARG A 238 42.05 -26.13 30.91
N ALA A 239 40.88 -26.07 31.54
CA ALA A 239 39.70 -26.80 31.11
C ALA A 239 39.34 -26.51 29.63
N PRO A 240 38.82 -27.51 28.87
CA PRO A 240 38.57 -27.38 27.42
C PRO A 240 37.74 -26.15 27.04
N LEU A 241 36.67 -25.86 27.79
CA LEU A 241 35.80 -24.71 27.53
C LEU A 241 36.54 -23.37 27.71
N THR A 242 37.40 -23.27 28.73
CA THR A 242 38.19 -22.07 29.02
C THR A 242 39.24 -21.82 27.93
N ARG A 243 39.84 -22.89 27.40
CA ARG A 243 40.79 -22.81 26.28
C ARG A 243 40.11 -22.32 25.00
N LEU A 244 38.92 -22.83 24.69
CA LEU A 244 38.11 -22.39 23.55
C LEU A 244 37.62 -20.94 23.71
N ALA A 245 37.24 -20.53 24.92
CA ALA A 245 36.84 -19.16 25.21
C ALA A 245 38.00 -18.17 24.98
N ALA A 246 39.22 -18.53 25.40
CA ALA A 246 40.41 -17.72 25.18
C ALA A 246 40.76 -17.60 23.68
N LEU A 247 40.67 -18.70 22.93
CA LEU A 247 40.85 -18.69 21.48
C LEU A 247 39.79 -17.82 20.77
N HIS A 248 38.53 -17.95 21.17
CA HIS A 248 37.42 -17.18 20.62
C HIS A 248 37.60 -15.68 20.84
N GLN A 249 38.04 -15.28 22.04
CA GLN A 249 38.32 -13.88 22.37
C GLN A 249 39.50 -13.32 21.56
N ARG A 250 40.58 -14.10 21.40
CA ARG A 250 41.74 -13.72 20.55
C ARG A 250 41.34 -13.55 19.09
N GLU A 251 40.58 -14.49 18.54
CA GLU A 251 40.07 -14.40 17.17
C GLU A 251 39.12 -13.21 16.97
N GLN A 252 38.22 -12.95 17.92
CA GLN A 252 37.35 -11.78 17.87
C GLN A 252 38.16 -10.48 17.85
N GLN A 253 39.21 -10.37 18.66
CA GLN A 253 40.08 -9.19 18.68
C GLN A 253 40.90 -9.04 17.40
N ALA A 254 41.49 -10.13 16.89
CA ALA A 254 42.25 -10.12 15.64
C ALA A 254 41.38 -9.67 14.45
N ARG A 255 40.15 -10.19 14.38
CA ARG A 255 39.18 -9.86 13.33
C ARG A 255 38.62 -8.45 13.47
N ALA A 256 38.42 -7.96 14.69
CA ALA A 256 38.05 -6.56 14.95
C ALA A 256 39.16 -5.58 14.53
N ARG A 257 40.43 -6.02 14.58
CA ARG A 257 41.59 -5.27 14.08
C ARG A 257 41.80 -5.38 12.57
N GLY A 258 40.96 -6.14 11.86
CA GLY A 258 41.06 -6.32 10.40
C GLY A 258 42.18 -7.24 9.95
N ILE A 259 42.70 -8.10 10.84
CA ILE A 259 43.72 -9.10 10.46
C ILE A 259 43.07 -10.13 9.53
N SER A 260 43.75 -10.43 8.41
CA SER A 260 43.23 -11.34 7.39
C SER A 260 43.06 -12.76 7.92
N SER A 261 41.98 -13.45 7.55
CA SER A 261 41.75 -14.80 8.06
C SER A 261 42.67 -15.84 7.44
N ARG A 262 43.00 -16.89 8.19
CA ARG A 262 43.81 -18.01 7.69
C ARG A 262 43.11 -18.64 6.47
N GLY A 263 43.74 -18.56 5.30
CA GLY A 263 43.19 -19.10 4.05
C GLY A 263 42.21 -18.17 3.31
N GLU A 264 42.12 -16.89 3.67
CA GLU A 264 41.21 -15.96 3.02
C GLU A 264 41.60 -15.66 1.56
N THR A 265 40.67 -15.88 0.64
CA THR A 265 40.82 -15.52 -0.77
C THR A 265 40.90 -14.00 -0.96
N GLY A 266 41.44 -13.52 -2.09
CA GLY A 266 41.58 -12.08 -2.38
C GLY A 266 40.30 -11.27 -2.15
N ALA A 267 39.14 -11.86 -2.44
CA ALA A 267 37.82 -11.24 -2.24
C ALA A 267 37.49 -10.93 -0.76
N GLY A 268 37.96 -11.74 0.20
CA GLY A 268 37.73 -11.47 1.62
C GLY A 268 38.56 -10.30 2.14
N ARG A 269 39.84 -10.24 1.73
CA ARG A 269 40.73 -9.09 2.02
C ARG A 269 40.23 -7.79 1.41
N GLU A 270 39.79 -7.83 0.15
CA GLU A 270 39.23 -6.67 -0.54
C GLU A 270 37.97 -6.15 0.18
N ARG A 271 37.08 -7.03 0.61
CA ARG A 271 35.89 -6.67 1.41
C ARG A 271 36.26 -5.97 2.72
N GLN A 272 37.18 -6.53 3.50
CA GLN A 272 37.59 -5.95 4.79
C GLN A 272 38.23 -4.56 4.57
N ALA A 273 39.07 -4.43 3.55
CA ALA A 273 39.70 -3.16 3.18
C ALA A 273 38.67 -2.11 2.72
N LEU A 274 37.68 -2.51 1.91
CA LEU A 274 36.58 -1.64 1.49
C LEU A 274 35.76 -1.12 2.67
N ILE A 275 35.45 -2.00 3.64
CA ILE A 275 34.71 -1.63 4.84
C ILE A 275 35.53 -0.65 5.68
N ALA A 276 36.77 -1.01 6.03
CA ALA A 276 37.62 -0.19 6.88
C ALA A 276 37.87 1.21 6.29
N ALA A 277 38.10 1.29 4.98
CA ALA A 277 38.39 2.56 4.31
C ALA A 277 37.18 3.50 4.19
N ASN A 278 35.95 2.97 4.11
CA ASN A 278 34.78 3.77 3.76
C ASN A 278 33.72 3.90 4.87
N LEU A 279 33.85 3.19 5.99
CA LEU A 279 32.84 3.20 7.07
C LEU A 279 32.50 4.61 7.58
N SER A 280 33.51 5.47 7.76
CA SER A 280 33.32 6.86 8.20
C SER A 280 32.54 7.68 7.16
N ARG A 281 32.88 7.51 5.87
CA ARG A 281 32.19 8.17 4.76
C ARG A 281 30.73 7.73 4.65
N TRP A 282 30.47 6.44 4.77
CA TRP A 282 29.11 5.88 4.77
C TRP A 282 28.25 6.44 5.91
N ASN A 283 28.82 6.52 7.13
CA ASN A 283 28.14 7.13 8.27
C ASN A 283 27.88 8.64 8.06
N GLY A 284 28.83 9.36 7.45
CA GLY A 284 28.65 10.75 7.04
C GLY A 284 27.49 10.92 6.08
N PHE A 285 27.44 10.13 5.01
CA PHE A 285 26.33 10.12 4.06
C PHE A 285 24.99 9.73 4.70
N ALA A 286 24.99 8.78 5.64
CA ALA A 286 23.80 8.41 6.41
C ALA A 286 23.20 9.61 7.17
N SER A 287 24.06 10.43 7.77
CA SER A 287 23.63 11.64 8.49
C SER A 287 23.05 12.70 7.54
N GLN A 288 23.70 12.94 6.40
CA GLN A 288 23.23 13.85 5.36
C GLN A 288 21.87 13.39 4.79
N LEU A 289 21.76 12.10 4.49
CA LEU A 289 20.51 11.48 4.04
C LEU A 289 19.39 11.64 5.07
N ALA A 290 19.66 11.45 6.36
CA ALA A 290 18.65 11.63 7.41
C ALA A 290 18.14 13.08 7.50
N VAL A 291 19.02 14.07 7.33
CA VAL A 291 18.64 15.50 7.26
C VAL A 291 17.81 15.76 6.00
N ALA A 292 18.27 15.27 4.86
CA ALA A 292 17.63 15.46 3.56
C ALA A 292 16.26 14.77 3.48
N GLN A 293 16.06 13.64 4.16
CA GLN A 293 14.76 12.97 4.30
C GLN A 293 13.78 13.78 5.16
N LYS A 294 14.25 14.42 6.24
CA LYS A 294 13.40 15.23 7.13
C LYS A 294 13.05 16.59 6.54
N ARG A 295 14.04 17.31 6.01
CA ARG A 295 13.90 18.70 5.55
C ARG A 295 13.76 18.84 4.03
N GLY A 296 13.97 17.76 3.28
CA GLY A 296 14.00 17.75 1.82
C GLY A 296 15.35 18.16 1.26
N LEU A 297 15.64 17.78 0.01
CA LEU A 297 16.88 18.14 -0.70
C LEU A 297 17.11 19.65 -0.78
N ARG A 298 16.04 20.45 -0.82
CA ARG A 298 16.14 21.92 -0.88
C ARG A 298 16.85 22.52 0.33
N ALA A 299 16.86 21.83 1.47
CA ALA A 299 17.53 22.29 2.67
C ALA A 299 19.06 22.16 2.58
N LEU A 300 19.60 21.44 1.58
CA LEU A 300 21.04 21.26 1.38
C LEU A 300 21.66 22.39 0.53
N ALA A 301 20.90 23.39 0.08
CA ALA A 301 21.31 24.38 -0.92
C ALA A 301 21.79 23.73 -2.25
N GLU A 302 22.20 24.54 -3.23
CA GLU A 302 22.58 23.99 -4.55
C GLU A 302 23.85 23.13 -4.48
N ASP A 303 24.89 23.62 -3.82
CA ASP A 303 26.17 22.92 -3.69
C ASP A 303 26.04 21.63 -2.88
N GLY A 304 25.28 21.64 -1.77
CA GLY A 304 25.06 20.44 -0.97
C GLY A 304 24.19 19.40 -1.69
N VAL A 305 23.31 19.80 -2.63
CA VAL A 305 22.62 18.83 -3.50
C VAL A 305 23.59 18.18 -4.49
N ARG A 306 24.52 18.95 -5.08
CA ARG A 306 25.54 18.40 -5.99
C ARG A 306 26.45 17.41 -5.26
N GLU A 307 26.92 17.77 -4.07
CA GLU A 307 27.72 16.90 -3.21
C GLU A 307 26.96 15.63 -2.82
N PHE A 308 25.69 15.77 -2.41
CA PHE A 308 24.83 14.62 -2.08
C PHE A 308 24.65 13.65 -3.26
N VAL A 309 24.50 14.15 -4.49
CA VAL A 309 24.39 13.31 -5.69
C VAL A 309 25.71 12.62 -6.02
N ALA A 310 26.84 13.32 -5.85
CA ALA A 310 28.16 12.72 -6.04
C ALA A 310 28.42 11.60 -5.03
N GLU A 311 28.13 11.85 -3.75
CA GLU A 311 28.30 10.87 -2.68
C GLU A 311 27.35 9.68 -2.86
N TYR A 312 26.10 9.93 -3.27
CA TYR A 312 25.16 8.87 -3.64
C TYR A 312 25.74 7.90 -4.70
N ARG A 313 26.35 8.44 -5.78
CA ARG A 313 26.98 7.61 -6.82
C ARG A 313 28.19 6.85 -6.29
N ALA A 314 28.99 7.48 -5.43
CA ALA A 314 30.14 6.84 -4.80
C ALA A 314 29.72 5.66 -3.89
N VAL A 315 28.70 5.86 -3.05
CA VAL A 315 28.14 4.81 -2.18
C VAL A 315 27.47 3.70 -3.01
N ALA A 316 26.82 4.03 -4.13
CA ALA A 316 26.28 3.04 -5.06
C ALA A 316 27.40 2.18 -5.70
N ALA A 317 28.53 2.79 -6.07
CA ALA A 317 29.70 2.06 -6.56
C ALA A 317 30.35 1.18 -5.48
N ASP A 318 30.44 1.67 -4.24
CA ASP A 318 30.90 0.87 -3.10
C ASP A 318 30.01 -0.34 -2.86
N LEU A 319 28.68 -0.16 -2.97
CA LEU A 319 27.72 -1.25 -2.82
C LEU A 319 27.96 -2.33 -3.88
N ALA A 320 28.16 -1.94 -5.14
CA ALA A 320 28.44 -2.88 -6.22
C ALA A 320 29.76 -3.65 -5.96
N ARG A 321 30.83 -2.96 -5.56
CA ARG A 321 32.12 -3.60 -5.21
C ARG A 321 31.99 -4.53 -4.02
N LEU A 322 31.38 -4.07 -2.94
CA LEU A 322 31.19 -4.84 -1.71
C LEU A 322 30.34 -6.08 -1.96
N ARG A 323 29.33 -5.98 -2.83
CA ARG A 323 28.48 -7.11 -3.24
C ARG A 323 29.27 -8.19 -3.99
N THR A 324 30.14 -7.78 -4.90
CA THR A 324 31.05 -8.68 -5.62
C THR A 324 32.03 -9.35 -4.65
N ALA A 325 32.67 -8.57 -3.78
CA ALA A 325 33.63 -9.08 -2.80
C ALA A 325 32.97 -10.00 -1.73
N ALA A 326 31.71 -9.75 -1.40
CA ALA A 326 30.94 -10.59 -0.49
C ALA A 326 30.66 -12.00 -1.06
N GLY A 327 30.60 -12.16 -2.40
CA GLY A 327 30.43 -13.45 -3.05
C GLY A 327 29.15 -14.19 -2.63
N GLY A 328 28.04 -13.46 -2.46
CA GLY A 328 26.76 -14.01 -2.00
C GLY A 328 26.63 -14.20 -0.48
N ARG A 329 27.61 -13.77 0.31
CA ARG A 329 27.51 -13.74 1.78
C ARG A 329 26.68 -12.54 2.23
N GLU A 330 25.78 -12.76 3.20
CA GLU A 330 25.12 -11.66 3.90
C GLU A 330 26.09 -11.03 4.90
N VAL A 331 26.38 -9.74 4.70
CA VAL A 331 27.27 -8.93 5.57
C VAL A 331 26.51 -7.67 5.98
N ASP A 332 26.63 -7.25 7.24
CA ASP A 332 25.84 -6.13 7.79
C ASP A 332 26.11 -4.81 7.03
N GLU A 333 27.34 -4.58 6.60
CA GLU A 333 27.75 -3.40 5.83
C GLU A 333 27.13 -3.39 4.42
N LEU A 334 27.03 -4.55 3.78
CA LEU A 334 26.36 -4.68 2.48
C LEU A 334 24.90 -4.23 2.58
N PHE A 335 24.22 -4.63 3.65
CA PHE A 335 22.85 -4.22 3.94
C PHE A 335 22.75 -2.73 4.30
N HIS A 336 23.70 -2.20 5.06
CA HIS A 336 23.75 -0.78 5.38
C HIS A 336 23.84 0.08 4.11
N LEU A 337 24.76 -0.25 3.20
CA LEU A 337 24.94 0.48 1.94
C LEU A 337 23.71 0.37 1.04
N ALA A 338 23.15 -0.83 0.92
CA ALA A 338 21.91 -1.04 0.17
C ALA A 338 20.78 -0.11 0.66
N ARG A 339 20.66 0.11 1.98
CA ARG A 339 19.69 1.06 2.53
C ARG A 339 20.03 2.52 2.27
N LEU A 340 21.30 2.91 2.37
CA LEU A 340 21.73 4.27 2.04
C LEU A 340 21.45 4.60 0.58
N VAL A 341 21.85 3.71 -0.33
CA VAL A 341 21.60 3.85 -1.78
C VAL A 341 20.10 3.90 -2.05
N ALA A 342 19.30 2.96 -1.51
CA ALA A 342 17.86 2.98 -1.69
C ALA A 342 17.19 4.24 -1.11
N GLY A 343 17.62 4.70 0.07
CA GLY A 343 17.09 5.90 0.71
C GLY A 343 17.40 7.17 -0.08
N ALA A 344 18.64 7.32 -0.56
CA ALA A 344 19.05 8.44 -1.38
C ALA A 344 18.45 8.41 -2.78
N HIS A 345 18.42 7.24 -3.42
CA HIS A 345 17.75 7.02 -4.71
C HIS A 345 16.28 7.44 -4.63
N ASN A 346 15.57 7.04 -3.58
CA ASN A 346 14.18 7.44 -3.36
C ASN A 346 13.99 8.94 -3.17
N LEU A 347 15.00 9.65 -2.68
CA LEU A 347 14.94 11.09 -2.48
C LEU A 347 15.23 11.86 -3.78
N LEU A 348 16.22 11.39 -4.56
CA LEU A 348 16.65 11.98 -5.83
C LEU A 348 15.63 11.74 -6.95
N TYR A 349 15.11 10.52 -7.04
CA TYR A 349 14.16 10.10 -8.08
C TYR A 349 12.73 10.05 -7.57
N ARG A 350 12.43 10.72 -6.45
CA ARG A 350 11.04 10.88 -5.99
C ARG A 350 10.26 11.64 -7.06
N ASP A 351 9.20 11.04 -7.57
CA ASP A 351 8.21 11.78 -8.36
C ASP A 351 7.77 13.01 -7.55
N ARG A 352 8.01 14.21 -8.11
CA ARG A 352 7.70 15.48 -7.45
C ARG A 352 6.25 15.44 -6.94
N ARG A 353 6.02 15.91 -5.71
CA ARG A 353 4.68 16.16 -5.15
C ARG A 353 3.83 16.83 -6.23
N MET A 354 2.64 16.31 -6.54
CA MET A 354 1.75 16.96 -7.49
C MET A 354 1.43 18.36 -6.95
N PRO A 355 1.90 19.45 -7.60
CA PRO A 355 1.58 20.80 -7.14
C PRO A 355 0.06 21.00 -7.25
N LEU A 356 -0.52 21.88 -6.43
CA LEU A 356 -1.97 22.15 -6.42
C LEU A 356 -2.51 22.45 -7.83
N ARG A 357 -1.73 23.16 -8.66
CA ARG A 357 -2.05 23.43 -10.07
C ARG A 357 -2.16 22.17 -10.93
N ALA A 358 -1.33 21.15 -10.69
CA ALA A 358 -1.41 19.87 -11.39
C ALA A 358 -2.63 19.06 -10.91
N SER A 359 -2.92 19.07 -9.60
CA SER A 359 -4.13 18.43 -9.06
C SER A 359 -5.41 19.08 -9.60
N LEU A 360 -5.44 20.42 -9.69
CA LEU A 360 -6.54 21.16 -10.30
C LEU A 360 -6.66 20.85 -11.80
N ARG A 361 -5.55 20.80 -12.55
CA ARG A 361 -5.57 20.40 -13.96
C ARG A 361 -6.07 18.98 -14.15
N PHE A 362 -5.63 18.06 -13.29
CA PHE A 362 -6.08 16.68 -13.30
C PHE A 362 -7.60 16.60 -13.10
N LEU A 363 -8.13 17.30 -12.08
CA LEU A 363 -9.55 17.33 -11.79
C LEU A 363 -10.35 18.05 -12.88
N VAL A 364 -9.93 19.22 -13.34
CA VAL A 364 -10.70 20.05 -14.28
C VAL A 364 -10.61 19.55 -15.71
N THR A 365 -9.52 18.91 -16.11
CA THR A 365 -9.26 18.58 -17.52
C THR A 365 -9.07 17.08 -17.77
N ASP A 366 -8.24 16.40 -17.00
CA ASP A 366 -7.89 15.00 -17.29
C ASP A 366 -9.02 14.03 -16.93
N VAL A 367 -9.75 14.31 -15.85
CA VAL A 367 -10.91 13.52 -15.43
C VAL A 367 -12.05 13.57 -16.47
N PRO A 368 -12.56 14.73 -16.91
CA PRO A 368 -13.57 14.82 -17.96
C PRO A 368 -13.17 14.11 -19.25
N ARG A 369 -11.89 14.24 -19.63
CA ARG A 369 -11.34 13.56 -20.81
C ARG A 369 -11.40 12.06 -20.66
N GLU A 370 -11.00 11.50 -19.52
CA GLU A 370 -11.02 10.06 -19.32
C GLU A 370 -12.44 9.48 -19.25
N VAL A 371 -13.38 10.19 -18.61
CA VAL A 371 -14.80 9.80 -18.59
C VAL A 371 -15.36 9.73 -20.00
N ARG A 372 -15.08 10.74 -20.85
CA ARG A 372 -15.50 10.72 -22.25
C ARG A 372 -14.81 9.63 -23.08
N ARG A 373 -13.51 9.43 -22.86
CA ARG A 373 -12.75 8.36 -23.52
C ARG A 373 -13.27 6.97 -23.15
N SER A 374 -13.90 6.85 -21.98
CA SER A 374 -14.44 5.60 -21.45
C SER A 374 -15.97 5.55 -21.51
N ALA A 375 -16.60 6.32 -22.41
CA ALA A 375 -18.05 6.39 -22.53
C ALA A 375 -18.71 5.03 -22.82
N ALA A 376 -18.09 4.18 -23.65
CA ALA A 376 -18.64 2.86 -23.98
C ALA A 376 -18.74 1.92 -22.76
N PRO A 377 -17.68 1.65 -21.98
CA PRO A 377 -17.81 0.83 -20.78
C PRO A 377 -18.70 1.48 -19.71
N ILE A 378 -18.76 2.81 -19.62
CA ILE A 378 -19.69 3.51 -18.72
C ILE A 378 -21.14 3.32 -19.18
N ALA A 379 -21.41 3.37 -20.50
CA ALA A 379 -22.73 3.12 -21.05
C ALA A 379 -23.18 1.69 -20.78
N LEU A 380 -22.29 0.70 -20.92
CA LEU A 380 -22.58 -0.69 -20.51
C LEU A 380 -22.97 -0.77 -19.03
N ALA A 381 -22.22 -0.10 -18.15
CA ALA A 381 -22.54 -0.05 -16.73
C ALA A 381 -23.91 0.61 -16.46
N ALA A 382 -24.21 1.71 -17.15
CA ALA A 382 -25.50 2.37 -17.08
C ALA A 382 -26.64 1.46 -17.56
N THR A 383 -26.46 0.73 -18.67
CA THR A 383 -27.46 -0.24 -19.14
C THR A 383 -27.71 -1.33 -18.10
N LEU A 384 -26.64 -1.90 -17.53
CA LEU A 384 -26.76 -2.95 -16.50
C LEU A 384 -27.37 -2.46 -15.18
N LEU A 385 -27.32 -1.15 -14.91
CA LEU A 385 -27.97 -0.55 -13.75
C LEU A 385 -29.43 -0.19 -14.04
N PHE A 386 -29.68 0.60 -15.09
CA PHE A 386 -30.98 1.21 -15.34
C PHE A 386 -31.98 0.29 -16.04
N LEU A 387 -31.54 -0.66 -16.87
CA LEU A 387 -32.47 -1.60 -17.51
C LEU A 387 -33.13 -2.53 -16.47
N PRO A 388 -32.39 -3.19 -15.56
CA PRO A 388 -33.01 -3.95 -14.48
C PRO A 388 -33.85 -3.09 -13.53
N ALA A 389 -33.44 -1.84 -13.28
CA ALA A 389 -34.23 -0.91 -12.47
C ALA A 389 -35.59 -0.60 -13.10
N LEU A 390 -35.61 -0.34 -14.41
CA LEU A 390 -36.86 -0.10 -15.13
C LEU A 390 -37.75 -1.35 -15.11
N VAL A 391 -37.20 -2.52 -15.41
CA VAL A 391 -37.94 -3.79 -15.41
C VAL A 391 -38.53 -4.08 -14.04
N ALA A 392 -37.72 -3.99 -12.98
CA ALA A 392 -38.17 -4.23 -11.61
C ALA A 392 -39.21 -3.20 -11.14
N GLY A 393 -39.01 -1.92 -11.46
CA GLY A 393 -39.97 -0.87 -11.12
C GLY A 393 -41.33 -1.08 -11.78
N VAL A 394 -41.34 -1.38 -13.08
CA VAL A 394 -42.58 -1.69 -13.82
C VAL A 394 -43.24 -2.96 -13.27
N ALA A 395 -42.47 -4.00 -12.96
CA ALA A 395 -42.99 -5.24 -12.40
C ALA A 395 -43.67 -5.01 -11.05
N VAL A 396 -43.04 -4.26 -10.14
CA VAL A 396 -43.61 -3.95 -8.81
C VAL A 396 -44.82 -3.03 -8.91
N VAL A 397 -44.84 -2.06 -9.84
CA VAL A 397 -46.02 -1.20 -10.06
C VAL A 397 -47.21 -2.02 -10.56
N ARG A 398 -46.98 -2.96 -11.48
CA ARG A 398 -48.03 -3.83 -12.03
C ARG A 398 -48.50 -4.89 -11.05
N THR A 399 -47.58 -5.42 -10.24
CA THR A 399 -47.82 -6.49 -9.28
C THR A 399 -47.23 -6.12 -7.92
N PRO A 400 -47.96 -5.33 -7.09
CA PRO A 400 -47.44 -4.82 -5.82
C PRO A 400 -46.97 -5.90 -4.83
N ASN A 401 -47.55 -7.11 -4.90
CA ASN A 401 -47.14 -8.24 -4.07
C ASN A 401 -45.69 -8.68 -4.29
N LEU A 402 -45.12 -8.44 -5.49
CA LEU A 402 -43.71 -8.73 -5.77
C LEU A 402 -42.76 -7.89 -4.90
N ALA A 403 -43.22 -6.74 -4.37
CA ALA A 403 -42.40 -5.92 -3.50
C ALA A 403 -41.98 -6.68 -2.22
N ALA A 404 -42.83 -7.57 -1.69
CA ALA A 404 -42.54 -8.32 -0.48
C ALA A 404 -41.35 -9.30 -0.65
N GLU A 405 -41.12 -9.76 -1.89
CA GLU A 405 -40.04 -10.70 -2.23
C GLU A 405 -38.76 -10.00 -2.68
N MET A 406 -38.89 -8.82 -3.33
CA MET A 406 -37.76 -8.12 -3.96
C MET A 406 -37.20 -6.97 -3.12
N VAL A 407 -37.99 -6.40 -2.20
CA VAL A 407 -37.60 -5.23 -1.41
C VAL A 407 -37.19 -5.68 0.01
N PRO A 408 -36.07 -5.19 0.55
CA PRO A 408 -35.69 -5.49 1.94
C PRO A 408 -36.76 -5.08 2.95
N ALA A 409 -36.97 -5.89 3.99
CA ALA A 409 -37.98 -5.65 5.03
C ALA A 409 -37.92 -4.25 5.66
N GLY A 410 -36.71 -3.68 5.82
CA GLY A 410 -36.54 -2.31 6.32
C GLY A 410 -37.11 -1.24 5.39
N MET A 411 -37.04 -1.43 4.07
CA MET A 411 -37.59 -0.51 3.07
C MET A 411 -39.10 -0.68 2.90
N LEU A 412 -39.64 -1.90 3.11
CA LEU A 412 -41.07 -2.14 3.18
C LEU A 412 -41.71 -1.36 4.34
N ARG A 413 -41.15 -1.52 5.56
CA ARG A 413 -41.62 -0.75 6.74
C ARG A 413 -41.52 0.76 6.51
N ARG A 414 -40.40 1.23 5.96
CA ARG A 414 -40.22 2.67 5.64
C ARG A 414 -41.26 3.18 4.63
N ALA A 415 -41.65 2.37 3.65
CA ALA A 415 -42.68 2.75 2.70
C ALA A 415 -44.08 2.80 3.36
N GLU A 416 -44.38 1.90 4.29
CA GLU A 416 -45.62 1.93 5.08
C GLU A 416 -45.70 3.16 5.99
N ASP A 417 -44.60 3.45 6.69
CA ASP A 417 -44.45 4.67 7.49
C ASP A 417 -44.59 5.92 6.60
N GLY A 418 -43.98 5.92 5.41
CA GLY A 418 -44.10 6.99 4.42
C GLY A 418 -45.54 7.27 3.98
N VAL A 419 -46.40 6.25 3.87
CA VAL A 419 -47.84 6.44 3.58
C VAL A 419 -48.53 7.17 4.73
N ARG A 420 -48.24 6.79 5.98
CA ARG A 420 -48.77 7.47 7.17
C ARG A 420 -48.33 8.94 7.21
N ARG A 421 -47.04 9.20 6.95
CA ARG A 421 -46.44 10.54 6.94
C ARG A 421 -47.03 11.43 5.84
N ALA A 422 -47.16 10.89 4.62
CA ALA A 422 -47.74 11.62 3.50
C ALA A 422 -49.18 12.08 3.78
N ARG A 423 -49.99 11.28 4.51
CA ARG A 423 -51.34 11.68 4.94
C ARG A 423 -51.34 12.85 5.92
N ASN A 424 -50.29 12.97 6.73
CA ASN A 424 -50.13 14.04 7.71
C ASN A 424 -49.42 15.28 7.14
N GLY A 425 -49.02 15.27 5.86
CA GLY A 425 -48.20 16.33 5.27
C GLY A 425 -46.75 16.37 5.77
N GLU A 426 -46.27 15.26 6.33
CA GLU A 426 -44.92 15.14 6.90
C GLU A 426 -43.90 14.69 5.84
N GLY A 427 -42.61 14.97 6.09
CA GLY A 427 -41.51 14.63 5.18
C GLY A 427 -41.19 13.14 5.09
N TYR A 428 -40.14 12.78 4.36
CA TYR A 428 -39.74 11.36 4.15
C TYR A 428 -39.18 10.67 5.41
N ILE A 429 -38.67 11.44 6.39
CA ILE A 429 -37.95 10.93 7.58
C ILE A 429 -38.69 11.37 8.84
N ASP A 430 -38.86 10.46 9.81
CA ASP A 430 -39.59 10.71 11.07
C ASP A 430 -39.11 11.90 11.89
N ASP A 431 -37.82 11.91 12.25
CA ASP A 431 -37.18 13.07 12.89
C ASP A 431 -35.90 13.39 12.12
N PRO A 432 -35.97 14.33 11.16
CA PRO A 432 -34.81 14.72 10.40
C PRO A 432 -33.69 15.21 11.32
N GLN A 433 -33.95 15.97 12.38
CA GLN A 433 -32.87 16.53 13.21
C GLN A 433 -32.10 15.46 13.98
N LEU A 434 -32.80 14.41 14.42
CA LEU A 434 -32.18 13.25 15.06
C LEU A 434 -31.41 12.39 14.07
N PHE A 435 -32.07 11.90 13.02
CA PHE A 435 -31.52 10.80 12.22
C PHE A 435 -30.66 11.25 11.03
N ARG A 436 -30.67 12.56 10.69
CA ARG A 436 -29.89 13.15 9.59
C ARG A 436 -28.42 12.71 9.59
N PRO A 437 -27.65 12.84 10.68
CA PRO A 437 -26.21 12.58 10.65
C PRO A 437 -25.89 11.10 10.42
N ILE A 438 -26.63 10.19 11.07
CA ILE A 438 -26.45 8.74 10.94
C ILE A 438 -26.81 8.31 9.51
N MET A 439 -28.00 8.68 9.05
CA MET A 439 -28.50 8.30 7.74
C MET A 439 -27.56 8.78 6.64
N ALA A 440 -27.22 10.07 6.61
CA ALA A 440 -26.31 10.64 5.61
C ALA A 440 -24.93 9.95 5.64
N SER A 441 -24.36 9.72 6.82
CA SER A 441 -23.05 9.04 6.93
C SER A 441 -23.11 7.60 6.43
N SER A 442 -24.19 6.87 6.75
CA SER A 442 -24.38 5.48 6.34
C SER A 442 -24.61 5.32 4.84
N ILE A 443 -25.40 6.21 4.22
CA ILE A 443 -25.69 6.18 2.80
C ILE A 443 -24.43 6.53 2.00
N VAL A 444 -23.72 7.60 2.39
CA VAL A 444 -22.43 7.96 1.76
C VAL A 444 -21.42 6.82 1.85
N ALA A 445 -21.22 6.23 3.03
CA ALA A 445 -20.31 5.10 3.20
C ALA A 445 -20.70 3.90 2.34
N ASN A 446 -22.01 3.58 2.29
CA ASN A 446 -22.54 2.50 1.46
C ASN A 446 -22.32 2.75 -0.03
N ASN A 447 -22.61 3.95 -0.52
CA ASN A 447 -22.51 4.28 -1.95
C ASN A 447 -21.05 4.32 -2.43
N VAL A 448 -20.14 4.78 -1.58
CA VAL A 448 -18.70 4.69 -1.83
C VAL A 448 -18.23 3.24 -1.84
N GLN A 449 -18.68 2.42 -0.89
CA GLN A 449 -18.38 0.99 -0.85
C GLN A 449 -18.88 0.25 -2.09
N VAL A 450 -20.14 0.47 -2.49
CA VAL A 450 -20.73 -0.13 -3.70
C VAL A 450 -19.94 0.28 -4.94
N SER A 451 -19.62 1.57 -5.09
CA SER A 451 -18.86 2.05 -6.24
C SER A 451 -17.47 1.42 -6.32
N PHE A 452 -16.74 1.35 -5.20
CA PHE A 452 -15.44 0.69 -5.17
C PHE A 452 -15.54 -0.82 -5.42
N ALA A 453 -16.56 -1.48 -4.88
CA ALA A 453 -16.79 -2.91 -5.08
C ALA A 453 -17.13 -3.24 -6.54
N VAL A 454 -17.99 -2.43 -7.18
CA VAL A 454 -18.31 -2.52 -8.61
C VAL A 454 -17.05 -2.32 -9.46
N PHE A 455 -16.21 -1.33 -9.16
CA PHE A 455 -14.92 -1.14 -9.84
C PHE A 455 -14.01 -2.37 -9.67
N ALA A 456 -13.78 -2.80 -8.43
CA ALA A 456 -12.81 -3.82 -8.11
C ALA A 456 -13.26 -5.20 -8.62
N GLY A 457 -14.58 -5.45 -8.65
CA GLY A 457 -15.20 -6.61 -9.28
C GLY A 457 -14.81 -6.80 -10.75
N GLY A 458 -14.30 -5.75 -11.41
CA GLY A 458 -13.80 -5.82 -12.78
C GLY A 458 -12.69 -6.86 -12.99
N ILE A 459 -11.94 -7.15 -11.93
CA ILE A 459 -10.86 -8.15 -11.96
C ILE A 459 -11.40 -9.59 -12.11
N THR A 460 -12.67 -9.82 -11.79
CA THR A 460 -13.37 -11.10 -12.05
C THR A 460 -13.84 -11.21 -13.51
N ALA A 461 -13.06 -10.66 -14.44
CA ALA A 461 -13.44 -10.47 -15.84
C ALA A 461 -14.79 -9.72 -16.00
N GLY A 462 -15.14 -8.86 -15.04
CA GLY A 462 -16.36 -8.04 -15.07
C GLY A 462 -17.63 -8.74 -14.58
N LEU A 463 -17.59 -10.04 -14.24
CA LEU A 463 -18.77 -10.77 -13.78
C LEU A 463 -19.35 -10.18 -12.49
N LEU A 464 -18.51 -9.96 -11.47
CA LEU A 464 -18.94 -9.39 -10.20
C LEU A 464 -19.44 -7.94 -10.38
N SER A 465 -18.77 -7.13 -11.23
CA SER A 465 -19.25 -5.77 -11.56
C SER A 465 -20.65 -5.80 -12.16
N ALA A 466 -20.89 -6.70 -13.12
CA ALA A 466 -22.19 -6.83 -13.77
C ALA A 466 -23.27 -7.29 -12.78
N LEU A 467 -23.00 -8.33 -11.98
CA LEU A 467 -23.94 -8.82 -10.95
C LEU A 467 -24.29 -7.73 -9.93
N MET A 468 -23.30 -6.97 -9.46
CA MET A 468 -23.53 -5.87 -8.52
C MET A 468 -24.35 -4.74 -9.13
N LEU A 469 -24.06 -4.34 -10.38
CA LEU A 469 -24.84 -3.30 -11.08
C LEU A 469 -26.29 -3.75 -11.29
N VAL A 470 -26.50 -5.00 -11.71
CA VAL A 470 -27.84 -5.57 -11.88
C VAL A 470 -28.59 -5.64 -10.54
N ALA A 471 -27.95 -6.12 -9.47
CA ALA A 471 -28.56 -6.20 -8.14
C ALA A 471 -28.93 -4.81 -7.60
N ASN A 472 -28.05 -3.81 -7.77
CA ASN A 472 -28.34 -2.43 -7.39
C ASN A 472 -29.49 -1.85 -8.24
N GLY A 473 -29.51 -2.16 -9.54
CA GLY A 473 -30.59 -1.78 -10.45
C GLY A 473 -31.93 -2.35 -10.01
N LEU A 474 -32.00 -3.67 -9.79
CA LEU A 474 -33.20 -4.35 -9.29
C LEU A 474 -33.69 -3.75 -7.97
N SER A 475 -32.78 -3.47 -7.03
CA SER A 475 -33.12 -2.85 -5.75
C SER A 475 -33.70 -1.44 -5.94
N LEU A 476 -33.03 -0.57 -6.70
CA LEU A 476 -33.48 0.79 -7.01
C LEU A 476 -34.86 0.79 -7.68
N GLY A 477 -35.04 -0.09 -8.67
CA GLY A 477 -36.29 -0.28 -9.39
C GLY A 477 -37.43 -0.73 -8.49
N SER A 478 -37.20 -1.78 -7.70
CA SER A 478 -38.21 -2.37 -6.82
C SER A 478 -38.66 -1.40 -5.73
N VAL A 479 -37.72 -0.66 -5.12
CA VAL A 479 -38.03 0.40 -4.16
C VAL A 479 -38.83 1.51 -4.83
N THR A 480 -38.38 2.01 -5.99
CA THR A 480 -39.10 3.08 -6.71
C THR A 480 -40.52 2.64 -7.05
N GLY A 481 -40.67 1.41 -7.57
CA GLY A 481 -41.97 0.84 -7.91
C GLY A 481 -42.91 0.69 -6.72
N LEU A 482 -42.39 0.30 -5.55
CA LEU A 482 -43.15 0.20 -4.30
C LEU A 482 -43.68 1.57 -3.84
N TYR A 483 -42.87 2.63 -3.93
CA TYR A 483 -43.30 3.96 -3.53
C TYR A 483 -44.33 4.53 -4.51
N VAL A 484 -44.15 4.27 -5.80
CA VAL A 484 -45.12 4.67 -6.85
C VAL A 484 -46.45 3.93 -6.66
N SER A 485 -46.43 2.61 -6.41
CA SER A 485 -47.66 1.82 -6.23
C SER A 485 -48.44 2.21 -4.97
N LYS A 486 -47.76 2.73 -3.94
CA LYS A 486 -48.38 3.30 -2.72
C LYS A 486 -48.81 4.76 -2.84
N GLY A 487 -48.63 5.41 -3.99
CA GLY A 487 -49.00 6.82 -4.21
C GLY A 487 -48.07 7.85 -3.54
N ILE A 488 -46.93 7.41 -3.01
CA ILE A 488 -45.95 8.25 -2.29
C ILE A 488 -44.64 8.44 -3.07
N GLY A 489 -44.65 8.19 -4.39
CA GLY A 489 -43.52 8.42 -5.29
C GLY A 489 -42.87 9.81 -5.18
N PRO A 490 -43.64 10.92 -5.09
CA PRO A 490 -43.07 12.25 -4.92
C PRO A 490 -42.21 12.41 -3.66
N LEU A 491 -42.54 11.71 -2.57
CA LEU A 491 -41.79 11.76 -1.32
C LEU A 491 -40.39 11.15 -1.49
N LEU A 492 -40.32 9.99 -2.15
CA LEU A 492 -39.06 9.35 -2.51
C LEU A 492 -38.26 10.20 -3.50
N LEU A 493 -38.93 10.75 -4.52
CA LEU A 493 -38.28 11.60 -5.51
C LEU A 493 -37.69 12.87 -4.88
N ALA A 494 -38.44 13.55 -4.03
CA ALA A 494 -37.97 14.75 -3.31
C ALA A 494 -36.76 14.44 -2.42
N PHE A 495 -36.68 13.23 -1.86
CA PHE A 495 -35.54 12.82 -1.04
C PHE A 495 -34.31 12.46 -1.89
N VAL A 496 -34.48 11.65 -2.95
CA VAL A 496 -33.36 11.09 -3.74
C VAL A 496 -32.84 12.05 -4.81
N ALA A 497 -33.72 12.83 -5.44
CA ALA A 497 -33.35 13.63 -6.61
C ALA A 497 -32.16 14.58 -6.39
N PRO A 498 -32.03 15.33 -5.27
CA PRO A 498 -30.97 16.34 -5.11
C PRO A 498 -29.55 15.82 -5.34
N HIS A 499 -29.27 14.60 -4.90
CA HIS A 499 -27.95 13.98 -4.96
C HIS A 499 -27.87 12.81 -5.95
N GLY A 500 -29.02 12.18 -6.27
CA GLY A 500 -29.09 10.95 -7.07
C GLY A 500 -28.46 11.06 -8.46
N VAL A 501 -28.48 12.24 -9.09
CA VAL A 501 -27.80 12.45 -10.39
C VAL A 501 -26.30 12.20 -10.28
N LEU A 502 -25.64 12.78 -9.27
CA LEU A 502 -24.19 12.65 -9.08
C LEU A 502 -23.82 11.23 -8.63
N GLU A 503 -24.61 10.66 -7.73
CA GLU A 503 -24.38 9.33 -7.16
C GLU A 503 -24.54 8.23 -8.21
N LEU A 504 -25.67 8.18 -8.92
CA LEU A 504 -25.93 7.16 -9.94
C LEU A 504 -24.93 7.28 -11.09
N PHE A 505 -24.55 8.51 -11.46
CA PHE A 505 -23.48 8.73 -12.43
C PHE A 505 -22.13 8.21 -11.92
N ALA A 506 -21.79 8.45 -10.64
CA ALA A 506 -20.55 7.96 -10.04
C ALA A 506 -20.48 6.42 -10.00
N ILE A 507 -21.59 5.74 -9.70
CA ILE A 507 -21.69 4.27 -9.76
C ILE A 507 -21.45 3.77 -11.19
N CYS A 508 -22.04 4.42 -12.19
CA CYS A 508 -21.82 4.06 -13.61
C CYS A 508 -20.36 4.29 -14.04
N VAL A 509 -19.73 5.39 -13.59
CA VAL A 509 -18.31 5.68 -13.84
C VAL A 509 -17.41 4.61 -13.21
N ALA A 510 -17.72 4.19 -11.98
CA ALA A 510 -17.00 3.11 -11.30
C ALA A 510 -17.21 1.76 -11.99
N GLY A 511 -18.43 1.46 -12.47
CA GLY A 511 -18.72 0.31 -13.33
C GLY A 511 -17.92 0.31 -14.63
N GLY A 512 -17.87 1.44 -15.32
CA GLY A 512 -17.03 1.58 -16.51
C GLY A 512 -15.54 1.36 -16.21
N ALA A 513 -15.05 1.83 -15.06
CA ALA A 513 -13.70 1.56 -14.58
C ALA A 513 -13.46 0.06 -14.34
N GLY A 514 -14.44 -0.65 -13.76
CA GLY A 514 -14.39 -2.10 -13.59
C GLY A 514 -14.36 -2.84 -14.94
N PHE A 515 -15.18 -2.42 -15.91
CA PHE A 515 -15.18 -3.01 -17.25
C PHE A 515 -13.90 -2.74 -18.05
N LEU A 516 -13.17 -1.65 -17.77
CA LEU A 516 -11.82 -1.47 -18.32
C LEU A 516 -10.84 -2.52 -17.79
N LEU A 517 -10.93 -2.90 -16.50
CA LEU A 517 -10.14 -4.01 -15.96
C LEU A 517 -10.56 -5.34 -16.60
N ALA A 518 -11.86 -5.57 -16.74
CA ALA A 518 -12.40 -6.76 -17.40
C ALA A 518 -11.90 -6.90 -18.84
N ALA A 519 -11.94 -5.80 -19.61
CA ALA A 519 -11.47 -5.76 -20.99
C ALA A 519 -9.97 -6.12 -21.10
N ALA A 520 -9.14 -5.71 -20.13
CA ALA A 520 -7.73 -6.09 -20.11
C ALA A 520 -7.50 -7.60 -19.94
N LEU A 521 -8.45 -8.30 -19.30
CA LEU A 521 -8.37 -9.75 -19.06
C LEU A 521 -8.97 -10.55 -20.22
N LEU A 522 -10.14 -10.11 -20.71
CA LEU A 522 -10.93 -10.81 -21.73
C LEU A 522 -10.45 -10.51 -23.16
N VAL A 523 -10.18 -9.23 -23.46
CA VAL A 523 -9.90 -8.75 -24.82
C VAL A 523 -8.68 -7.82 -24.81
N PRO A 524 -7.47 -8.32 -24.53
CA PRO A 524 -6.27 -7.48 -24.42
C PRO A 524 -5.75 -6.94 -25.76
N GLY A 525 -6.27 -7.45 -26.89
CA GLY A 525 -5.77 -7.14 -28.24
C GLY A 525 -4.35 -7.68 -28.45
N GLU A 526 -3.49 -6.89 -29.09
CA GLU A 526 -2.08 -7.23 -29.34
C GLU A 526 -1.18 -7.15 -28.09
N ARG A 527 -1.74 -6.70 -26.95
CA ARG A 527 -0.98 -6.56 -25.70
C ARG A 527 -1.04 -7.87 -24.93
N THR A 528 0.01 -8.14 -24.15
CA THR A 528 -0.11 -9.17 -23.11
C THR A 528 -1.13 -8.73 -22.05
N ARG A 529 -1.86 -9.68 -21.45
CA ARG A 529 -2.84 -9.39 -20.37
C ARG A 529 -2.23 -8.53 -19.26
N ARG A 530 -0.98 -8.78 -18.89
CA ARG A 530 -0.24 -8.00 -17.89
C ARG A 530 -0.09 -6.53 -18.32
N ARG A 531 0.31 -6.28 -19.56
CA ARG A 531 0.48 -4.92 -20.08
C ARG A 531 -0.86 -4.22 -20.25
N ALA A 532 -1.87 -4.92 -20.80
CA ALA A 532 -3.23 -4.41 -20.91
C ALA A 532 -3.80 -4.03 -19.54
N LEU A 533 -3.58 -4.86 -18.51
CA LEU A 533 -4.03 -4.60 -17.15
C LEU A 533 -3.33 -3.36 -16.57
N ALA A 534 -2.02 -3.22 -16.74
CA ALA A 534 -1.29 -2.04 -16.28
C ALA A 534 -1.78 -0.74 -16.96
N GLU A 535 -2.05 -0.78 -18.27
CA GLU A 535 -2.54 0.37 -19.05
C GLU A 535 -3.98 0.74 -18.68
N ASN A 536 -4.89 -0.23 -18.66
CA ASN A 536 -6.30 0.00 -18.32
C ASN A 536 -6.49 0.36 -16.85
N SER A 537 -5.69 -0.18 -15.93
CA SER A 537 -5.74 0.21 -14.52
C SER A 537 -5.42 1.69 -14.35
N ARG A 538 -4.37 2.22 -14.99
CA ARG A 538 -4.05 3.66 -14.94
C ARG A 538 -5.22 4.55 -15.36
N ARG A 539 -5.99 4.12 -16.36
CA ARG A 539 -7.21 4.82 -16.82
C ARG A 539 -8.35 4.67 -15.82
N ALA A 540 -8.62 3.45 -15.38
CA ALA A 540 -9.67 3.13 -14.41
C ALA A 540 -9.49 3.90 -13.10
N ILE A 541 -8.26 4.13 -12.64
CA ILE A 541 -7.96 4.90 -11.43
C ILE A 541 -8.42 6.36 -11.53
N ARG A 542 -8.30 6.97 -12.72
CA ARG A 542 -8.82 8.34 -12.93
C ARG A 542 -10.33 8.38 -12.83
N LEU A 543 -11.01 7.36 -13.36
CA LEU A 543 -12.47 7.21 -13.24
C LEU A 543 -12.91 6.97 -11.80
N VAL A 544 -12.19 6.14 -11.06
CA VAL A 544 -12.46 5.89 -9.63
C VAL A 544 -12.25 7.17 -8.81
N GLY A 545 -11.16 7.90 -9.05
CA GLY A 545 -10.95 9.21 -8.42
C GLY A 545 -12.06 10.21 -8.74
N ALA A 546 -12.54 10.22 -9.99
CA ALA A 546 -13.70 11.02 -10.40
C ALA A 546 -14.97 10.62 -9.64
N SER A 547 -15.27 9.33 -9.58
CA SER A 547 -16.40 8.78 -8.83
C SER A 547 -16.32 9.15 -7.35
N THR A 548 -15.15 9.07 -6.71
CA THR A 548 -14.99 9.49 -5.31
C THR A 548 -15.32 10.97 -5.10
N VAL A 549 -14.84 11.87 -5.97
CA VAL A 549 -15.17 13.31 -5.87
C VAL A 549 -16.67 13.55 -6.05
N LEU A 550 -17.30 12.86 -7.01
CA LEU A 550 -18.75 12.96 -7.26
C LEU A 550 -19.56 12.45 -6.07
N LEU A 551 -19.16 11.33 -5.44
CA LEU A 551 -19.83 10.77 -4.27
C LEU A 551 -19.67 11.64 -3.02
N LEU A 552 -18.51 12.28 -2.85
CA LEU A 552 -18.33 13.27 -1.78
C LEU A 552 -19.25 14.49 -1.98
N ALA A 553 -19.36 14.98 -3.22
CA ALA A 553 -20.29 16.06 -3.55
C ALA A 553 -21.76 15.63 -3.37
N ALA A 554 -22.11 14.42 -3.79
CA ALA A 554 -23.44 13.83 -3.59
C ALA A 554 -23.76 13.73 -2.10
N GLY A 555 -22.83 13.23 -1.27
CA GLY A 555 -22.99 13.13 0.17
C GLY A 555 -23.15 14.46 0.90
N LEU A 556 -22.47 15.51 0.44
CA LEU A 556 -22.69 16.87 0.96
C LEU A 556 -24.11 17.36 0.64
N ILE A 557 -24.58 17.16 -0.59
CA ILE A 557 -25.95 17.51 -0.98
C ILE A 557 -26.96 16.65 -0.19
N GLU A 558 -26.66 15.38 0.00
CA GLU A 558 -27.50 14.46 0.76
C GLU A 558 -27.66 14.87 2.22
N GLY A 559 -26.57 15.28 2.88
CA GLY A 559 -26.61 15.74 4.26
C GLY A 559 -27.26 17.11 4.45
N LEU A 560 -27.14 18.00 3.45
CA LEU A 560 -27.57 19.39 3.56
C LEU A 560 -28.94 19.69 2.95
N VAL A 561 -29.32 19.02 1.85
CA VAL A 561 -30.48 19.38 1.02
C VAL A 561 -31.62 18.36 1.14
N SER A 562 -31.33 17.07 0.93
CA SER A 562 -32.35 16.01 0.94
C SER A 562 -33.27 16.03 2.18
N PRO A 563 -32.77 16.28 3.41
CA PRO A 563 -33.54 16.21 4.64
C PRO A 563 -34.31 17.50 4.98
N ILE A 564 -34.24 18.55 4.15
CA ILE A 564 -34.98 19.79 4.36
C ILE A 564 -36.45 19.56 4.01
N GLU A 565 -37.35 19.67 4.99
CA GLU A 565 -38.78 19.39 4.79
C GLU A 565 -39.56 20.56 4.22
N TRP A 566 -39.26 21.78 4.67
CA TRP A 566 -39.96 23.00 4.23
C TRP A 566 -39.63 23.41 2.79
N TRP A 567 -38.63 22.80 2.16
CA TRP A 567 -38.20 23.19 0.82
C TRP A 567 -38.96 22.39 -0.25
N PRO A 568 -39.73 23.06 -1.14
CA PRO A 568 -40.56 22.40 -2.13
C PRO A 568 -39.79 21.50 -3.10
N ILE A 569 -40.49 20.52 -3.68
CA ILE A 569 -39.91 19.52 -4.58
C ILE A 569 -39.28 20.18 -5.81
N GLU A 570 -39.86 21.26 -6.32
CA GLU A 570 -39.35 22.02 -7.46
C GLU A 570 -37.96 22.60 -7.16
N GLY A 571 -37.74 23.10 -5.93
CA GLY A 571 -36.44 23.58 -5.48
C GLY A 571 -35.41 22.46 -5.40
N LYS A 572 -35.82 21.30 -4.88
CA LYS A 572 -34.98 20.08 -4.83
C LYS A 572 -34.63 19.56 -6.22
N LEU A 573 -35.59 19.57 -7.16
CA LEU A 573 -35.37 19.21 -8.56
C LEU A 573 -34.48 20.23 -9.29
N ALA A 574 -34.55 21.51 -8.93
CA ALA A 574 -33.66 22.54 -9.46
C ALA A 574 -32.19 22.29 -9.06
N VAL A 575 -31.93 21.75 -7.85
CA VAL A 575 -30.59 21.28 -7.46
C VAL A 575 -30.12 20.15 -8.36
N SER A 576 -30.97 19.16 -8.64
CA SER A 576 -30.66 18.07 -9.58
C SER A 576 -30.38 18.57 -10.99
N GLY A 577 -31.22 19.49 -11.50
CA GLY A 577 -31.04 20.11 -12.81
C GLY A 577 -29.75 20.91 -12.90
N THR A 578 -29.42 21.67 -11.86
CA THR A 578 -28.19 22.46 -11.78
C THR A 578 -26.96 21.57 -11.72
N THR A 579 -26.96 20.55 -10.87
CA THR A 579 -25.85 19.59 -10.78
C THR A 579 -25.66 18.80 -12.09
N LEU A 580 -26.75 18.41 -12.76
CA LEU A 580 -26.70 17.80 -14.08
C LEU A 580 -26.10 18.76 -15.12
N ALA A 581 -26.54 20.02 -15.16
CA ALA A 581 -26.01 21.02 -16.08
C ALA A 581 -24.52 21.27 -15.85
N LEU A 582 -24.10 21.44 -14.59
CA LEU A 582 -22.69 21.58 -14.21
C LEU A 582 -21.88 20.35 -14.60
N LEU A 583 -22.40 19.15 -14.36
CA LEU A 583 -21.75 17.90 -14.77
C LEU A 583 -21.57 17.83 -16.30
N VAL A 584 -22.60 18.17 -17.07
CA VAL A 584 -22.53 18.20 -18.54
C VAL A 584 -21.51 19.24 -19.01
N LEU A 585 -21.49 20.45 -18.44
CA LEU A 585 -20.51 21.49 -18.76
C LEU A 585 -19.09 21.04 -18.42
N TYR A 586 -18.90 20.42 -17.25
CA TYR A 586 -17.64 19.85 -16.81
C TYR A 586 -17.12 18.78 -17.78
N LEU A 587 -17.99 17.83 -18.19
CA LEU A 587 -17.64 16.81 -19.18
C LEU A 587 -17.29 17.43 -20.55
N ARG A 588 -17.96 18.51 -20.96
CA ARG A 588 -17.67 19.23 -22.22
C ARG A 588 -16.27 19.85 -22.25
N GLN A 589 -15.71 20.26 -21.11
CA GLN A 589 -14.33 20.78 -21.06
C GLN A 589 -13.29 19.75 -21.53
N GLY A 590 -13.62 18.46 -21.41
CA GLY A 590 -12.81 17.37 -21.97
C GLY A 590 -12.78 17.29 -23.50
N ARG A 591 -13.36 18.25 -24.24
CA ARG A 591 -13.30 18.36 -25.72
C ARG A 591 -12.00 18.96 -26.24
N ALA A 592 -11.24 19.68 -25.41
CA ALA A 592 -10.02 20.36 -25.87
C ALA A 592 -9.02 19.35 -26.46
N ARG A 593 -8.59 19.58 -27.72
CA ARG A 593 -7.62 18.79 -28.48
C ARG A 593 -6.38 18.48 -27.62
N PRO A 594 -5.73 17.31 -27.80
CA PRO A 594 -4.46 17.05 -27.14
C PRO A 594 -3.51 18.19 -27.50
N ALA A 595 -2.92 18.84 -26.51
CA ALA A 595 -1.64 19.48 -26.76
C ALA A 595 -0.72 18.35 -27.27
N PRO A 596 0.04 18.54 -28.36
CA PRO A 596 0.96 17.51 -28.82
C PRO A 596 1.80 17.08 -27.63
N SER A 597 1.70 15.80 -27.28
CA SER A 597 2.55 15.23 -26.24
C SER A 597 3.97 15.57 -26.63
N ARG A 598 4.70 16.29 -25.78
CA ARG A 598 6.14 16.10 -25.74
C ARG A 598 6.29 14.62 -25.41
N ILE A 599 6.50 13.81 -26.44
CA ILE A 599 6.90 12.42 -26.29
C ILE A 599 8.15 12.53 -25.44
N GLU A 600 8.09 12.09 -24.19
CA GLU A 600 9.32 11.80 -23.46
C GLU A 600 10.04 10.76 -24.31
N PRO A 601 11.23 11.07 -24.83
CA PRO A 601 11.93 10.16 -25.72
C PRO A 601 12.08 8.84 -24.99
N THR A 602 11.68 7.78 -25.69
CA THR A 602 11.80 6.43 -25.17
C THR A 602 13.28 6.17 -24.83
N HIS A 603 13.62 5.38 -23.81
CA HIS A 603 15.03 5.06 -23.48
C HIS A 603 15.84 4.57 -24.71
N ALA A 604 15.16 3.98 -25.70
CA ALA A 604 15.73 3.60 -26.99
C ALA A 604 16.12 4.81 -27.89
N GLU A 605 15.34 5.89 -27.89
CA GLU A 605 15.62 7.11 -28.66
C GLU A 605 16.73 7.95 -28.03
N LEU A 606 16.84 7.95 -26.70
CA LEU A 606 17.98 8.55 -25.99
C LEU A 606 19.29 7.79 -26.26
N ALA A 607 19.22 6.46 -26.39
CA ALA A 607 20.38 5.64 -26.75
C ALA A 607 20.80 5.83 -28.23
N LEU A 608 19.84 5.97 -29.14
CA LEU A 608 20.11 6.23 -30.57
C LEU A 608 20.66 7.64 -30.83
N GLY A 609 20.15 8.66 -30.13
CA GLY A 609 20.65 10.04 -30.25
C GLY A 609 22.10 10.23 -29.78
N ALA A 610 22.53 9.45 -28.78
CA ALA A 610 23.91 9.46 -28.28
C ALA A 610 24.91 8.79 -29.25
N VAL A 611 24.45 7.81 -30.05
CA VAL A 611 25.30 7.11 -31.05
C VAL A 611 25.49 7.94 -32.32
N THR A 612 24.50 8.76 -32.71
CA THR A 612 24.62 9.65 -33.88
C THR A 612 25.45 10.90 -33.63
N ALA A 613 25.59 11.36 -32.39
CA ALA A 613 26.39 12.55 -32.06
C ALA A 613 27.92 12.31 -32.11
N HIS A 614 28.36 11.04 -32.19
CA HIS A 614 29.78 10.68 -32.27
C HIS A 614 30.27 10.37 -33.70
N ARG A 615 29.43 10.57 -34.71
CA ARG A 615 29.79 10.43 -36.13
C ARG A 615 29.23 11.59 -36.94
N ALA A 616 29.85 12.76 -36.82
CA ALA A 616 29.91 13.74 -37.89
C ALA A 616 31.36 14.26 -37.92
N PRO A 617 31.98 14.38 -39.11
CA PRO A 617 33.41 14.62 -39.27
C PRO A 617 33.89 15.98 -38.74
#